data_AF-A0A844HJA1-F1
#
_entry.id   AF-A0A844HJA1-F1
#
_cell.length_a   1.000
_cell.length_b   1.000
_cell.length_c   1.000
_cell.angle_alpha   90.00
_cell.angle_beta   90.00
_cell.angle_gamma   90.00
#
_symmetry.space_group_name_H-M   'P 1'
#
loop_
_entity.id
_entity.type
_entity.pdbx_description
1 polymer ?
#
loop_
_entity_poly.entity_id
_entity_poly.type
_entity_poly.pdbx_seq_one_letter_code
_entity_poly.pdbx_strand_id
1 'polypeptide(L)'
;MSRVVRNLLRKHALYFAAKCVVQNLSVSRSGETTRMIQNDVANAILLRTYSEHFRNISKPTSIRMNLAEAMAFSEFLPVPRWGDTVWLVMVSDRAGRTGYGLAQEWSERVDPFIRESEARARAQHLACDAAIGNHNLRNMPAAGFG
;
A
#
# COMPACT_ATOMS: atom_id res chain seq x y z
N MET A 1 -15.57 -7.06 8.14
CA MET A 1 -15.33 -8.25 7.30
C MET A 1 -15.77 -9.50 8.06
N SER A 2 -16.57 -10.36 7.44
CA SER A 2 -17.06 -11.58 8.09
C SER A 2 -15.94 -12.62 8.30
N ARG A 3 -16.17 -13.59 9.20
CA ARG A 3 -15.24 -14.71 9.42
C ARG A 3 -15.06 -15.56 8.16
N VAL A 4 -16.13 -15.78 7.40
CA VAL A 4 -16.12 -16.55 6.15
C VAL A 4 -15.24 -15.89 5.10
N VAL A 5 -15.39 -14.58 4.88
CA VAL A 5 -14.57 -13.83 3.92
C VAL A 5 -13.09 -13.84 4.33
N ARG A 6 -12.79 -13.65 5.61
CA ARG A 6 -11.40 -13.75 6.11
C ARG A 6 -10.79 -15.13 5.85
N ASN A 7 -11.54 -16.21 6.11
CA ASN A 7 -11.05 -17.56 5.87
C ASN A 7 -10.84 -17.84 4.38
N LEU A 8 -11.72 -17.33 3.51
CA LEU A 8 -11.57 -17.44 2.07
C LEU A 8 -10.30 -16.72 1.57
N LEU A 9 -10.08 -15.48 2.02
CA LEU A 9 -8.89 -14.69 1.68
C LEU A 9 -7.61 -15.38 2.16
N ARG A 10 -7.62 -15.94 3.38
CA ARG A 10 -6.49 -16.71 3.92
C ARG A 10 -6.15 -17.94 3.08
N LYS A 11 -7.18 -18.73 2.72
CA LYS A 11 -7.02 -19.96 1.96
C LYS A 11 -6.51 -19.71 0.54
N HIS A 12 -6.90 -18.60 -0.07
CA HIS A 12 -6.57 -18.25 -1.46
C HIS A 12 -5.74 -16.96 -1.57
N ALA A 13 -4.90 -16.68 -0.57
CA ALA A 13 -4.20 -15.40 -0.43
C ALA A 13 -3.43 -14.99 -1.69
N LEU A 14 -2.68 -15.92 -2.29
CA LEU A 14 -1.90 -15.64 -3.50
C LEU A 14 -2.78 -15.29 -4.71
N TYR A 15 -3.91 -15.99 -4.87
CA TYR A 15 -4.86 -15.73 -5.95
C TYR A 15 -5.45 -14.32 -5.86
N PHE A 16 -5.90 -13.93 -4.65
CA PHE A 16 -6.43 -12.59 -4.44
C PHE A 16 -5.34 -11.52 -4.55
N ALA A 17 -4.12 -11.80 -4.06
CA ALA A 17 -2.98 -10.90 -4.19
C ALA A 17 -2.65 -10.60 -5.66
N ALA A 18 -2.57 -11.63 -6.51
CA ALA A 18 -2.33 -11.46 -7.93
C ALA A 18 -3.42 -10.60 -8.60
N LYS A 19 -4.70 -10.83 -8.25
CA LYS A 19 -5.80 -9.98 -8.75
C LYS A 19 -5.68 -8.52 -8.30
N CYS A 20 -5.32 -8.28 -7.04
CA CYS A 20 -5.14 -6.93 -6.52
C CYS A 20 -3.98 -6.19 -7.21
N VAL A 21 -2.84 -6.87 -7.44
CA VAL A 21 -1.69 -6.28 -8.13
C VAL A 21 -2.04 -5.88 -9.56
N VAL A 22 -2.71 -6.76 -10.32
CA VAL A 22 -3.13 -6.47 -11.71
C VAL A 22 -4.10 -5.28 -11.78
N GLN A 23 -4.94 -5.12 -10.76
CA GLN A 23 -5.94 -4.06 -10.67
C GLN A 23 -5.43 -2.81 -9.94
N ASN A 24 -4.17 -2.76 -9.53
CA ASN A 24 -3.66 -1.67 -8.71
C ASN A 24 -3.50 -0.40 -9.56
N LEU A 25 -4.18 0.65 -9.13
CA LEU A 25 -4.16 1.97 -9.75
C LEU A 25 -3.48 2.91 -8.76
N SER A 26 -2.45 3.64 -9.19
CA SER A 26 -1.92 4.75 -8.42
C SER A 26 -2.73 6.00 -8.79
N VAL A 27 -3.15 6.74 -7.77
CA VAL A 27 -3.84 8.02 -7.96
C VAL A 27 -2.80 9.09 -7.66
N SER A 28 -2.39 9.81 -8.68
CA SER A 28 -1.47 10.93 -8.53
C SER A 28 -2.12 12.04 -7.70
N ARG A 29 -1.29 12.92 -7.12
CA ARG A 29 -1.78 14.10 -6.37
C ARG A 29 -2.62 15.07 -7.22
N SER A 30 -2.53 15.00 -8.55
CA SER A 30 -3.35 15.77 -9.49
C SER A 30 -4.73 15.15 -9.75
N GLY A 31 -5.04 13.98 -9.16
CA GLY A 31 -6.27 13.24 -9.40
C GLY A 31 -6.24 12.36 -10.65
N GLU A 32 -5.15 12.37 -11.41
CA GLU A 32 -4.96 11.46 -12.53
C GLU A 32 -4.73 10.05 -12.01
N THR A 33 -5.49 9.11 -12.55
CA THR A 33 -5.37 7.69 -12.21
C THR A 33 -4.38 7.05 -13.17
N THR A 34 -3.15 6.86 -12.70
CA THR A 34 -2.14 6.16 -13.47
C THR A 34 -2.19 4.69 -13.09
N ARG A 35 -2.31 3.81 -14.08
CA ARG A 35 -2.08 2.38 -13.84
C ARG A 35 -0.65 2.22 -13.35
N MET A 36 -0.44 1.55 -12.20
CA MET A 36 0.88 1.23 -11.64
C MET A 36 1.62 0.15 -12.47
N ILE A 37 1.36 0.15 -13.77
CA ILE A 37 1.83 -0.84 -14.73
C ILE A 37 3.14 -0.30 -15.27
N GLN A 38 4.26 -0.82 -14.77
CA GLN A 38 5.49 -1.11 -15.53
C GLN A 38 6.72 -1.43 -14.67
N ASN A 39 6.63 -1.47 -13.33
CA ASN A 39 7.79 -1.85 -12.51
C ASN A 39 7.64 -3.24 -11.86
N ASP A 40 8.42 -4.20 -12.36
CA ASP A 40 8.43 -5.59 -11.87
C ASP A 40 8.82 -5.69 -10.39
N VAL A 41 9.70 -4.80 -9.91
CA VAL A 41 10.10 -4.75 -8.50
C VAL A 41 8.92 -4.37 -7.62
N ALA A 42 8.20 -3.31 -7.97
CA ALA A 42 7.03 -2.88 -7.21
C ALA A 42 5.90 -3.93 -7.23
N ASN A 43 5.68 -4.57 -8.39
CA ASN A 43 4.71 -5.65 -8.52
C ASN A 43 5.06 -6.87 -7.66
N ALA A 44 6.33 -7.28 -7.63
CA ALA A 44 6.80 -8.38 -6.80
C ALA A 44 6.64 -8.06 -5.30
N ILE A 45 7.00 -6.85 -4.89
CA ILE A 45 6.81 -6.36 -3.51
C ILE A 45 5.33 -6.39 -3.15
N LEU A 46 4.46 -5.79 -3.96
CA LEU A 46 3.03 -5.76 -3.70
C LEU A 46 2.40 -7.15 -3.65
N LEU A 47 2.78 -8.06 -4.56
CA LEU A 47 2.29 -9.43 -4.57
C LEU A 47 2.63 -10.13 -3.24
N ARG A 48 3.88 -9.98 -2.78
CA ARG A 48 4.33 -10.49 -1.48
C ARG A 48 3.52 -9.88 -0.34
N THR A 49 3.40 -8.55 -0.30
CA THR A 49 2.68 -7.83 0.77
C THR A 49 1.22 -8.23 0.82
N TYR A 50 0.51 -8.23 -0.31
CA TYR A 50 -0.90 -8.64 -0.37
C TYR A 50 -1.07 -10.09 0.08
N SER A 51 -0.19 -11.00 -0.36
CA SER A 51 -0.28 -12.40 0.03
C SER A 51 -0.07 -12.57 1.54
N GLU A 52 0.86 -11.82 2.15
CA GLU A 52 1.09 -11.84 3.59
C GLU A 52 -0.10 -11.23 4.35
N HIS A 53 -0.60 -10.09 3.85
CA HIS A 53 -1.74 -9.40 4.44
C HIS A 53 -2.99 -10.26 4.42
N PHE A 54 -3.31 -10.93 3.31
CA PHE A 54 -4.50 -11.79 3.25
C PHE A 54 -4.41 -13.03 4.14
N ARG A 55 -3.20 -13.55 4.41
CA ARG A 55 -3.00 -14.59 5.44
C ARG A 55 -3.30 -14.07 6.85
N ASN A 56 -2.99 -12.79 7.12
CA ASN A 56 -3.07 -12.18 8.45
C ASN A 56 -4.00 -10.96 8.55
N ILE A 57 -5.06 -10.93 7.75
CA ILE A 57 -5.87 -9.73 7.42
C ILE A 57 -6.54 -9.01 8.61
N SER A 58 -6.47 -9.59 9.81
CA SER A 58 -6.97 -8.97 11.04
C SER A 58 -6.14 -7.79 11.55
N LYS A 59 -4.92 -7.57 11.01
CA LYS A 59 -4.01 -6.52 11.44
C LYS A 59 -3.34 -5.85 10.24
N PRO A 60 -2.86 -4.60 10.36
CA PRO A 60 -1.98 -4.01 9.36
C PRO A 60 -0.76 -4.91 9.11
N THR A 61 -0.32 -4.96 7.86
CA THR A 61 0.92 -5.62 7.47
C THR A 61 1.95 -4.55 7.16
N SER A 62 3.13 -4.61 7.79
CA SER A 62 4.21 -3.66 7.57
C SER A 62 5.40 -4.38 6.96
N ILE A 63 5.96 -3.84 5.88
CA ILE A 63 7.19 -4.32 5.25
C ILE A 63 8.22 -3.20 5.27
N ARG A 64 9.42 -3.54 5.72
CA ARG A 64 10.60 -2.68 5.63
C ARG A 64 11.26 -2.89 4.27
N MET A 65 11.57 -1.79 3.60
CA MET A 65 12.19 -1.75 2.28
C MET A 65 13.35 -0.75 2.30
N ASN A 66 14.28 -0.91 1.35
CA ASN A 66 15.29 0.11 1.10
C ASN A 66 14.76 1.19 0.15
N LEU A 67 15.50 2.29 0.03
CA LEU A 67 15.13 3.42 -0.81
C LEU A 67 14.98 3.02 -2.29
N ALA A 68 15.85 2.15 -2.83
CA ALA A 68 15.80 1.72 -4.23
C ALA A 68 14.52 0.91 -4.53
N GLU A 69 14.10 0.04 -3.62
CA GLU A 69 12.82 -0.69 -3.71
C GLU A 69 11.63 0.27 -3.66
N ALA A 70 11.67 1.29 -2.80
CA ALA A 70 10.61 2.29 -2.71
C ALA A 70 10.52 3.18 -3.95
N MET A 71 11.65 3.49 -4.59
CA MET A 71 11.70 4.25 -5.84
C MET A 71 11.05 3.51 -7.03
N ALA A 72 10.80 2.20 -6.90
CA ALA A 72 10.02 1.46 -7.89
C ALA A 72 8.54 1.88 -7.92
N PHE A 73 8.06 2.54 -6.87
CA PHE A 73 6.68 3.04 -6.74
C PHE A 73 6.61 4.47 -7.29
N SER A 74 5.81 4.67 -8.34
CA SER A 74 5.69 5.96 -9.05
C SER A 74 5.29 7.14 -8.18
N GLU A 75 4.51 6.88 -7.14
CA GLU A 75 3.94 7.85 -6.21
C GLU A 75 4.87 8.14 -5.02
N PHE A 76 5.93 7.36 -4.86
CA PHE A 76 6.89 7.57 -3.79
C PHE A 76 7.88 8.68 -4.17
N LEU A 77 7.85 9.76 -3.40
CA LEU A 77 8.79 10.86 -3.52
C LEU A 77 9.75 10.82 -2.32
N PRO A 78 11.04 10.51 -2.52
CA PRO A 78 12.00 10.45 -1.43
C PRO A 78 12.25 11.86 -0.88
N VAL A 79 12.45 11.96 0.43
CA VAL A 79 12.84 13.22 1.07
C VAL A 79 14.37 13.26 1.17
N PRO A 80 15.04 14.24 0.56
CA PRO A 80 16.48 14.37 0.68
C PRO A 80 16.90 14.51 2.16
N ARG A 81 17.99 13.83 2.56
CA ARG A 81 18.56 13.80 3.94
C ARG A 81 17.81 12.98 4.98
N TRP A 82 16.71 12.33 4.61
CA TRP A 82 16.08 11.29 5.42
C TRP A 82 16.81 9.95 5.26
N GLY A 83 16.54 8.98 6.14
CA GLY A 83 17.23 7.68 6.12
C GLY A 83 16.84 6.81 4.94
N ASP A 84 17.63 5.79 4.63
CA ASP A 84 17.41 4.92 3.46
C ASP A 84 16.36 3.83 3.67
N THR A 85 15.70 3.81 4.84
CA THR A 85 14.65 2.86 5.16
C THR A 85 13.28 3.43 4.84
N VAL A 86 12.46 2.66 4.13
CA VAL A 86 11.07 2.99 3.82
C VAL A 86 10.16 1.88 4.32
N TRP A 87 9.04 2.27 4.91
CA TRP A 87 8.01 1.37 5.39
C TRP A 87 6.82 1.39 4.43
N LEU A 88 6.44 0.21 3.94
CA LEU A 88 5.16 -0.01 3.29
C LEU A 88 4.21 -0.62 4.30
N VAL A 89 3.06 0.02 4.51
CA VAL A 89 1.99 -0.53 5.35
C VAL A 89 0.76 -0.79 4.52
N MET A 90 0.16 -1.97 4.69
CA MET A 90 -1.08 -2.37 4.05
C MET A 90 -2.17 -2.60 5.08
N VAL A 91 -3.36 -2.07 4.78
CA VAL A 91 -4.55 -2.19 5.63
C VAL A 91 -5.73 -2.69 4.81
N SER A 92 -6.63 -3.41 5.48
CA SER A 92 -7.93 -3.78 4.95
C SER A 92 -9.02 -3.19 5.83
N ASP A 93 -10.07 -2.67 5.22
CA ASP A 93 -11.22 -2.17 5.94
C ASP A 93 -12.26 -3.27 6.21
N ARG A 94 -13.42 -2.90 6.78
CA ARG A 94 -14.49 -3.87 7.05
C ARG A 94 -15.15 -4.42 5.79
N ALA A 95 -15.14 -3.68 4.68
CA ALA A 95 -15.68 -4.11 3.39
C ALA A 95 -14.71 -5.00 2.60
N GLY A 96 -13.45 -5.14 3.04
CA GLY A 96 -12.40 -5.87 2.33
C GLY A 96 -11.72 -5.06 1.24
N ARG A 97 -11.90 -3.74 1.25
CA ARG A 97 -11.10 -2.78 0.51
C ARG A 97 -9.71 -2.74 1.14
N THR A 98 -8.70 -2.79 0.29
CA THR A 98 -7.30 -2.76 0.70
C THR A 98 -6.64 -1.49 0.17
N GLY A 99 -5.76 -0.93 1.00
CA GLY A 99 -4.93 0.22 0.65
C GLY A 99 -3.53 0.01 1.21
N TYR A 100 -2.54 0.62 0.57
CA TYR A 100 -1.18 0.66 1.07
C TYR A 100 -0.67 2.10 1.08
N GLY A 101 0.34 2.36 1.92
CA GLY A 101 1.01 3.64 2.02
C GLY A 101 2.50 3.41 2.25
N LEU A 102 3.32 4.34 1.74
CA LEU A 102 4.77 4.33 1.89
C LEU A 102 5.23 5.51 2.73
N ALA A 103 6.19 5.29 3.63
CA ALA A 103 6.79 6.34 4.43
C ALA A 103 8.27 6.05 4.71
N GLN A 104 9.13 6.98 4.33
CA GLN A 104 10.56 6.95 4.65
C GLN A 104 10.82 7.32 6.13
N GLU A 105 11.76 6.63 6.76
CA GLU A 105 12.27 7.00 8.09
C GLU A 105 12.98 8.36 8.06
N TRP A 106 12.91 9.09 9.17
CA TRP A 106 13.57 10.39 9.31
C TRP A 106 15.11 10.25 9.35
N SER A 107 15.80 11.38 9.47
CA SER A 107 17.26 11.46 9.59
C SER A 107 17.81 10.52 10.67
N GLU A 108 18.89 9.80 10.36
CA GLU A 108 19.57 8.86 11.27
C GLU A 108 20.06 9.47 12.60
N ARG A 109 20.02 10.80 12.71
CA ARG A 109 20.29 11.54 13.95
C ARG A 109 19.19 11.38 15.02
N VAL A 110 17.99 10.95 14.63
CA VAL A 110 16.88 10.66 15.55
C VAL A 110 17.00 9.21 16.05
N ASP A 111 16.54 8.97 17.27
CA ASP A 111 16.50 7.63 17.85
C ASP A 111 15.84 6.59 16.90
N PRO A 112 16.48 5.42 16.67
CA PRO A 112 15.97 4.42 15.73
C PRO A 112 14.53 3.96 16.00
N PHE A 113 14.15 3.81 17.28
CA PHE A 113 12.82 3.34 17.65
C PHE A 113 11.75 4.39 17.34
N ILE A 114 12.05 5.67 17.58
CA ILE A 114 11.16 6.79 17.23
C ILE A 114 10.97 6.85 15.71
N ARG A 115 12.07 6.77 14.94
CA ARG A 115 12.03 6.83 13.47
C ARG A 115 11.18 5.72 12.87
N GLU A 116 11.41 4.48 13.30
CA GLU A 116 10.61 3.34 12.84
C GLU A 116 9.13 3.55 13.17
N SER A 117 8.83 3.87 14.43
CA SER A 117 7.45 3.97 14.92
C SER A 117 6.67 5.04 14.17
N GLU A 118 7.27 6.21 13.97
CA GLU A 118 6.64 7.32 13.27
C GLU A 118 6.46 7.04 11.78
N ALA A 119 7.48 6.48 11.10
CA ALA A 119 7.37 6.12 9.69
C ALA A 119 6.28 5.07 9.47
N ARG A 120 6.19 4.03 10.32
CA ARG A 120 5.12 3.03 10.25
C ARG A 120 3.75 3.64 10.50
N ALA A 121 3.61 4.53 11.48
CA ALA A 121 2.36 5.22 11.75
C ALA A 121 1.91 6.09 10.57
N ARG A 122 2.84 6.84 9.95
CA ARG A 122 2.57 7.66 8.77
C ARG A 122 2.19 6.83 7.55
N ALA A 123 2.91 5.74 7.28
CA ALA A 123 2.56 4.80 6.22
C ALA A 123 1.17 4.19 6.43
N GLN A 124 0.84 3.83 7.68
CA GLN A 124 -0.48 3.30 8.01
C GLN A 124 -1.60 4.34 7.77
N HIS A 125 -1.37 5.60 8.15
CA HIS A 125 -2.31 6.68 7.90
C HIS A 125 -2.58 6.84 6.39
N LEU A 126 -1.52 6.92 5.58
CA LEU A 126 -1.61 6.97 4.13
C LEU A 126 -2.33 5.75 3.53
N ALA A 127 -2.09 4.56 4.09
CA ALA A 127 -2.76 3.33 3.66
C ALA A 127 -4.27 3.36 3.94
N CYS A 128 -4.68 3.92 5.08
CA CYS A 128 -6.09 4.14 5.42
C CYS A 128 -6.74 5.12 4.44
N ASP A 129 -6.07 6.24 4.15
CA ASP A 129 -6.56 7.24 3.20
C ASP A 129 -6.71 6.64 1.80
N ALA A 130 -5.74 5.84 1.35
CA ALA A 130 -5.82 5.13 0.07
C ALA A 130 -7.00 4.12 0.04
N ALA A 131 -7.23 3.39 1.14
CA ALA A 131 -8.36 2.46 1.24
C ALA A 131 -9.73 3.18 1.17
N ILE A 132 -9.81 4.42 1.68
CA ILE A 132 -10.99 5.28 1.60
C ILE A 132 -11.11 5.92 0.22
N GLY A 133 -10.03 6.49 -0.33
CA GLY A 133 -10.00 7.15 -1.64
C GLY A 133 -10.37 6.21 -2.79
N ASN A 134 -9.90 4.96 -2.75
CA ASN A 134 -10.26 3.90 -3.72
C ASN A 134 -11.77 3.59 -3.76
N HIS A 135 -12.53 3.93 -2.73
CA HIS A 135 -13.99 3.82 -2.75
C HIS A 135 -14.66 4.95 -3.52
N ASN A 136 -14.14 6.16 -3.43
CA ASN A 136 -14.72 7.31 -4.11
C ASN A 136 -14.54 7.20 -5.63
N LEU A 137 -13.43 6.61 -6.09
CA LEU A 137 -13.17 6.37 -7.52
C LEU A 137 -14.00 5.23 -8.12
N ARG A 138 -14.29 4.16 -7.36
CA ARG A 138 -15.15 3.06 -7.82
C ARG A 138 -16.64 3.41 -7.86
N ASN A 139 -17.04 4.45 -7.14
CA ASN A 139 -18.41 4.97 -7.11
C ASN A 139 -18.59 6.27 -7.89
N MET A 140 -17.56 6.79 -8.56
CA MET A 140 -17.76 7.86 -9.53
C MET A 140 -18.59 7.27 -10.68
N PRO A 141 -19.74 7.88 -11.05
CA PRO A 141 -20.36 7.55 -12.31
C PRO A 141 -19.28 7.73 -13.38
N ALA A 142 -19.22 6.81 -14.35
CA ALA A 142 -18.35 6.98 -15.50
C ALA A 142 -18.69 8.36 -16.09
N ALA A 143 -17.86 9.36 -15.79
CA ALA A 143 -18.02 10.69 -16.35
C ALA A 143 -17.86 10.46 -17.84
N GLY A 144 -18.97 10.61 -18.57
CA GLY A 144 -19.02 10.38 -19.99
C GLY A 144 -17.91 11.17 -20.65
N PHE A 145 -17.00 10.46 -21.31
CA PHE A 145 -16.16 11.07 -22.33
C PHE A 145 -17.07 11.37 -23.52
N GLY A 146 -17.62 12.59 -23.51
CA GLY A 146 -18.12 13.29 -24.68
C GLY A 146 -17.06 14.26 -25.18
#